data_AF-A0A351HHX9-F1
#
_entry.id   AF-A0A351HHX9-F1
#
_cell.length_a   1.000
_cell.length_b   1.000
_cell.length_c   1.000
_cell.angle_alpha   90.00
_cell.angle_beta   90.00
_cell.angle_gamma   90.00
#
_symmetry.space_group_name_H-M   'P 1'
#
loop_
_entity.id
_entity.type
_entity.pdbx_description
1 polymer ?
#
loop_
_entity_poly.entity_id
_entity_poly.type
_entity_poly.pdbx_seq_one_letter_code
_entity_poly.pdbx_strand_id
1 'polypeptide(L)'
;MNGKKIQVQSFYIDSSTQENPTFVFIKQNGRVKDIYADEVFSIIDQDLTETIFYQPRPELGDVLSQTEMKQFVTGLSDARKLHISPLYTLGGYTAGLAGALVPQSTVHIGENSTTLPAGALIPIAYSGFIGMLSPSAAQLQKQIDQPGPSEFYLMGLEEGVRKKVVRQGILGAGMGIVTGFAILFLAN
;
A
#
# COMPACT_ATOMS: atom_id res chain seq x y z
N MET A 1 8.59 -2.34 6.06
CA MET A 1 7.91 -1.40 7.00
C MET A 1 6.81 -0.60 6.30
N ASN A 2 5.68 -0.28 6.96
CA ASN A 2 4.51 0.36 6.30
C ASN A 2 3.91 1.60 7.02
N GLY A 3 4.60 2.15 8.02
CA GLY A 3 4.15 3.32 8.80
C GLY A 3 2.95 3.09 9.74
N LYS A 4 2.50 1.83 9.91
CA LYS A 4 1.42 1.51 10.85
C LYS A 4 1.92 1.57 12.28
N LYS A 5 1.30 2.43 13.08
CA LYS A 5 1.38 2.35 14.55
C LYS A 5 0.35 1.33 15.04
N ILE A 6 0.78 0.39 15.87
CA ILE A 6 -0.08 -0.64 16.48
C ILE A 6 0.09 -0.51 17.99
N GLN A 7 -1.01 -0.31 18.71
CA GLN A 7 -1.00 -0.41 20.16
C GLN A 7 -1.09 -1.89 20.56
N VAL A 8 -0.14 -2.34 21.36
CA VAL A 8 -0.01 -3.72 21.83
C VAL A 8 -0.17 -3.75 23.34
N GLN A 9 -0.79 -4.82 23.86
CA GLN A 9 -0.93 -5.03 25.30
C GLN A 9 0.34 -5.68 25.88
N SER A 10 0.91 -6.62 25.13
CA SER A 10 2.19 -7.26 25.40
C SER A 10 2.79 -7.77 24.09
N PHE A 11 4.11 -7.94 24.08
CA PHE A 11 4.84 -8.55 22.98
C PHE A 11 5.94 -9.46 23.53
N TYR A 12 6.30 -10.48 22.76
CA TYR A 12 7.52 -11.24 22.97
C TYR A 12 8.18 -11.53 21.62
N ILE A 13 9.48 -11.76 21.65
CA ILE A 13 10.26 -12.12 20.46
C ILE A 13 10.39 -13.63 20.46
N ASP A 14 9.81 -14.29 19.45
CA ASP A 14 10.06 -15.70 19.21
C ASP A 14 11.35 -15.83 18.40
N SER A 15 12.41 -16.26 19.10
CA SER A 15 13.74 -16.49 18.52
C SER A 15 13.95 -17.96 18.08
N SER A 16 12.89 -18.78 18.02
CA SER A 16 13.01 -20.19 17.60
C SER A 16 13.45 -20.34 16.14
N THR A 17 13.13 -19.37 15.28
CA THR A 17 13.65 -19.25 13.92
C THR A 17 14.92 -18.38 13.90
N GLN A 18 16.09 -19.03 13.90
CA GLN A 18 17.41 -18.37 13.89
C GLN A 18 17.62 -17.40 12.71
N GLU A 19 16.90 -17.57 11.59
CA GLU A 19 17.08 -16.75 10.38
C GLU A 19 16.15 -15.54 10.29
N ASN A 20 15.03 -15.54 11.03
CA ASN A 20 14.09 -14.41 11.07
C ASN A 20 13.31 -14.43 12.39
N PRO A 21 13.72 -13.64 13.40
CA PRO A 21 12.95 -13.53 14.64
C PRO A 21 11.56 -12.96 14.33
N THR A 22 10.54 -13.52 14.97
CA THR A 22 9.15 -13.08 14.77
C THR A 22 8.68 -12.32 16.01
N PHE A 23 8.17 -11.12 15.82
CA PHE A 23 7.44 -10.41 16.87
C PHE A 23 6.03 -10.97 16.96
N VAL A 24 5.74 -11.62 18.07
CA VAL A 24 4.39 -12.01 18.43
C VAL A 24 3.85 -10.96 19.39
N PHE A 25 2.73 -10.33 19.04
CA PHE A 25 2.08 -9.36 19.92
C PHE A 25 0.60 -9.61 20.06
N ILE A 26 0.10 -9.26 21.25
CA ILE A 26 -1.31 -9.29 21.57
C ILE A 26 -1.87 -7.89 21.40
N LYS A 27 -2.83 -7.74 20.49
CA LYS A 27 -3.59 -6.48 20.36
C LYS A 27 -4.48 -6.28 21.58
N GLN A 28 -4.88 -5.04 21.85
CA GLN A 28 -5.84 -4.71 22.92
C GLN A 28 -7.17 -5.49 22.84
N ASN A 29 -7.55 -6.00 21.66
CA ASN A 29 -8.74 -6.83 21.48
C ASN A 29 -8.49 -8.34 21.67
N GLY A 30 -7.36 -8.72 22.28
CA GLY A 30 -6.97 -10.11 22.54
C GLY A 30 -6.52 -10.91 21.32
N ARG A 31 -6.53 -10.33 20.11
CA ARG A 31 -6.06 -11.02 18.91
C ARG A 31 -4.54 -11.05 18.87
N VAL A 32 -3.98 -12.25 18.84
CA VAL A 32 -2.56 -12.50 18.57
C VAL A 32 -2.27 -12.21 17.10
N LYS A 33 -1.14 -11.58 16.83
CA LYS A 33 -0.65 -11.39 15.47
C LYS A 33 0.86 -11.49 15.44
N ASP A 34 1.34 -12.16 14.41
CA ASP A 34 2.76 -12.33 14.14
C ASP A 34 3.18 -11.31 13.06
N ILE A 35 4.32 -10.66 13.28
CA ILE A 35 4.98 -9.77 12.34
C ILE A 35 6.48 -10.09 12.38
N TYR A 36 7.12 -10.21 11.22
CA TYR A 36 8.57 -10.44 11.16
C TYR A 36 9.34 -9.24 11.71
N ALA A 37 10.49 -9.50 12.34
CA ALA A 37 11.24 -8.45 13.00
C ALA A 37 11.76 -7.35 12.08
N ASP A 38 12.09 -7.70 10.84
CA ASP A 38 12.51 -6.77 9.79
C ASP A 38 11.38 -5.83 9.31
N GLU A 39 10.12 -6.16 9.59
CA GLU A 39 8.98 -5.30 9.28
C GLU A 39 8.69 -4.25 10.37
N VAL A 40 9.33 -4.35 11.54
CA VAL A 40 9.12 -3.47 12.71
C VAL A 40 10.24 -2.44 12.81
N PHE A 41 9.89 -1.15 12.74
CA PHE A 41 10.85 -0.06 12.91
C PHE A 41 11.26 0.13 14.37
N SER A 42 10.27 0.37 15.23
CA SER A 42 10.46 0.60 16.66
C SER A 42 9.26 0.11 17.47
N ILE A 43 9.50 -0.16 18.75
CA ILE A 43 8.48 -0.43 19.76
C ILE A 43 8.59 0.64 20.84
N ILE A 44 7.46 1.18 21.26
CA ILE A 44 7.37 2.08 22.40
C ILE A 44 6.79 1.27 23.55
N ASP A 45 7.54 1.13 24.63
CA ASP A 45 7.11 0.40 25.82
C ASP A 45 6.10 1.21 26.66
N GLN A 46 5.53 0.61 27.70
CA GLN A 46 4.60 1.25 28.64
C GLN A 46 5.23 2.48 29.31
N ASP A 47 6.55 2.48 29.49
CA ASP A 47 7.34 3.59 30.03
C ASP A 47 7.67 4.68 28.99
N LEU A 48 7.02 4.66 27.83
CA LEU A 48 7.24 5.58 26.70
C LEU A 48 8.66 5.54 26.11
N THR A 49 9.45 4.52 26.46
CA THR A 49 10.80 4.33 25.91
C THR A 49 10.70 3.70 24.52
N GLU A 50 11.28 4.35 23.51
CA GLU A 50 11.33 3.85 22.13
C GLU A 50 12.58 2.98 21.92
N THR A 51 12.38 1.71 21.60
CA THR A 51 13.43 0.78 21.17
C THR A 51 13.37 0.62 19.65
N ILE A 52 14.46 0.96 18.95
CA ILE A 52 14.56 0.85 17.49
C ILE A 52 15.13 -0.52 17.14
N PHE A 53 14.41 -1.29 16.31
CA PHE A 53 14.83 -2.61 15.84
C PHE A 53 15.41 -2.57 14.42
N TYR A 54 15.21 -1.47 13.71
CA TYR A 54 15.76 -1.27 12.37
C TYR A 54 17.29 -1.28 12.36
N GLN A 55 17.84 -2.10 11.48
CA GLN A 55 19.25 -2.11 11.13
C GLN A 55 19.37 -1.89 9.61
N PRO A 56 20.22 -0.95 9.15
CA PRO A 56 20.48 -0.78 7.73
C PRO A 56 21.04 -2.07 7.15
N ARG A 57 20.54 -2.48 5.98
CA ARG A 57 21.01 -3.65 5.24
C ARG A 57 21.42 -3.21 3.83
N PRO A 58 22.60 -2.59 3.66
CA PRO A 58 23.05 -2.09 2.37
C PRO A 58 23.08 -3.17 1.29
N GLU A 59 23.36 -4.42 1.68
CA GLU A 59 23.40 -5.60 0.82
C GLU A 59 22.03 -5.94 0.20
N LEU A 60 20.94 -5.50 0.82
CA LEU A 60 19.56 -5.68 0.35
C LEU A 60 18.98 -4.39 -0.27
N GLY A 61 19.81 -3.35 -0.44
CA GLY A 61 19.39 -2.04 -0.95
C GLY A 61 18.84 -1.09 0.11
N ASP A 62 18.82 -1.47 1.40
CA ASP A 62 18.41 -0.61 2.51
C ASP A 62 19.60 0.25 2.98
N VAL A 63 19.75 1.41 2.34
CA VAL A 63 20.85 2.37 2.59
C VAL A 63 20.54 3.42 3.66
N LEU A 64 19.28 3.50 4.12
CA LEU A 64 18.87 4.54 5.07
C LEU A 64 19.46 4.27 6.46
N SER A 65 20.06 5.28 7.06
CA SER A 65 20.42 5.28 8.49
C SER A 65 19.17 5.23 9.37
N GLN A 66 19.33 4.93 10.66
CA GLN A 66 18.20 4.87 11.60
C GLN A 66 17.42 6.19 11.68
N THR A 67 18.10 7.33 11.63
CA THR A 67 17.47 8.66 11.67
C THR A 67 16.67 8.93 10.40
N GLU A 68 17.22 8.61 9.24
CA GLU A 68 16.56 8.80 7.94
C GLU A 68 15.35 7.86 7.81
N MET A 69 15.50 6.60 8.24
CA MET A 69 14.41 5.63 8.27
C MET A 69 13.30 6.07 9.24
N LYS A 70 13.65 6.65 10.40
CA LYS A 70 12.65 7.21 11.33
C LYS A 70 11.81 8.29 10.66
N GLN A 71 12.45 9.19 9.92
CA GLN A 71 11.75 10.25 9.18
C GLN A 71 10.85 9.66 8.09
N PHE A 72 11.36 8.68 7.32
CA PHE A 72 10.61 7.97 6.29
C PHE A 72 9.37 7.25 6.86
N VAL A 73 9.53 6.49 7.96
CA VAL A 73 8.42 5.78 8.62
C VAL A 73 7.42 6.76 9.21
N THR A 74 7.86 7.93 9.69
CA THR A 74 6.98 9.00 10.16
C THR A 74 6.15 9.57 9.01
N GLY A 75 6.77 9.86 7.87
CA GLY A 75 6.08 10.28 6.65
C GLY A 75 5.03 9.26 6.19
N LEU A 76 5.38 7.97 6.17
CA LEU A 76 4.43 6.88 5.87
C LEU A 76 3.25 6.84 6.86
N SER A 77 3.49 7.17 8.13
CA SER A 77 2.45 7.19 9.16
C SER A 77 1.47 8.34 8.94
N ASP A 78 1.97 9.53 8.61
CA ASP A 78 1.14 10.71 8.38
C ASP A 78 0.38 10.65 7.05
N ALA A 79 0.97 10.03 6.03
CA ALA A 79 0.30 9.76 4.75
C ALA A 79 -1.03 9.02 4.92
N ARG A 80 -1.16 8.20 5.97
CA ARG A 80 -2.40 7.47 6.26
C ARG A 80 -3.53 8.39 6.70
N LYS A 81 -3.19 9.46 7.42
CA LYS A 81 -4.12 10.45 7.95
C LYS A 81 -4.57 11.43 6.88
N LEU A 82 -3.74 11.67 5.85
CA LEU A 82 -4.09 12.56 4.74
C LEU A 82 -5.34 12.08 4.01
N HIS A 83 -6.25 13.00 3.73
CA HIS A 83 -7.42 12.73 2.91
C HIS A 83 -6.98 12.61 1.45
N ILE A 84 -7.49 11.59 0.76
CA ILE A 84 -7.23 11.37 -0.67
C ILE A 84 -8.55 11.51 -1.41
N SER A 85 -8.51 12.18 -2.56
CA SER A 85 -9.69 12.45 -3.38
C SER A 85 -10.46 11.16 -3.74
N PRO A 86 -11.80 11.14 -3.62
CA PRO A 86 -12.61 10.00 -4.03
C PRO A 86 -12.54 9.72 -5.54
N LEU A 87 -12.03 10.67 -6.33
CA LEU A 87 -11.86 10.52 -7.78
C LEU A 87 -11.00 9.32 -8.17
N TYR A 88 -10.02 8.93 -7.35
CA TYR A 88 -9.23 7.72 -7.63
C TYR A 88 -10.05 6.45 -7.50
N THR A 89 -11.01 6.41 -6.55
CA THR A 89 -11.94 5.29 -6.42
C THR A 89 -12.92 5.28 -7.58
N LEU A 90 -13.44 6.45 -7.97
CA LEU A 90 -14.37 6.57 -9.10
C LEU A 90 -13.70 6.18 -10.44
N GLY A 91 -12.49 6.64 -10.69
CA GLY A 91 -11.74 6.26 -11.90
C GLY A 91 -11.37 4.77 -11.90
N GLY A 92 -11.08 4.19 -10.73
CA GLY A 92 -10.95 2.75 -10.60
C GLY A 92 -12.23 2.03 -10.98
N TYR A 93 -13.37 2.49 -10.46
CA TYR A 93 -14.68 1.94 -10.76
C TYR A 93 -15.01 2.00 -12.25
N THR A 94 -14.79 3.14 -12.92
CA THR A 94 -15.04 3.24 -14.36
C THR A 94 -14.10 2.36 -15.18
N ALA A 95 -12.83 2.25 -14.79
CA ALA A 95 -11.88 1.34 -15.43
C ALA A 95 -12.27 -0.14 -15.26
N GLY A 96 -12.71 -0.54 -14.06
CA GLY A 96 -13.19 -1.89 -13.78
C GLY A 96 -14.49 -2.23 -14.50
N LEU A 97 -15.44 -1.30 -14.52
CA LEU A 97 -16.71 -1.43 -15.25
C LEU A 97 -16.46 -1.55 -16.76
N ALA A 98 -15.63 -0.66 -17.33
CA ALA A 98 -15.24 -0.75 -18.73
C ALA A 98 -14.53 -2.08 -19.02
N GLY A 99 -13.62 -2.51 -18.15
CA GLY A 99 -12.95 -3.81 -18.26
C GLY A 99 -13.92 -4.99 -18.31
N ALA A 100 -14.96 -4.98 -17.48
CA ALA A 100 -15.96 -6.05 -17.48
C ALA A 100 -16.91 -6.01 -18.70
N LEU A 101 -17.21 -4.82 -19.23
CA LEU A 101 -18.13 -4.64 -20.36
C LEU A 101 -17.45 -4.77 -21.73
N VAL A 102 -16.12 -4.71 -21.80
CA VAL A 102 -15.38 -4.90 -23.05
C VAL A 102 -15.54 -6.35 -23.52
N PRO A 103 -16.02 -6.57 -24.76
CA PRO A 103 -16.13 -7.92 -25.32
C PRO A 103 -14.77 -8.60 -25.31
N GLN A 104 -14.74 -9.88 -24.94
CA GLN A 104 -13.51 -10.65 -25.05
C GLN A 104 -13.16 -10.83 -26.52
N SER A 105 -12.05 -10.24 -26.94
CA SER A 105 -11.53 -10.39 -28.29
C SER A 105 -10.77 -11.72 -28.38
N THR A 106 -11.31 -12.65 -29.16
CA THR A 106 -10.58 -13.82 -29.64
C THR A 106 -9.51 -13.34 -30.61
N VAL A 107 -8.25 -13.52 -30.24
CA VAL A 107 -7.12 -13.24 -31.13
C VAL A 107 -6.68 -14.57 -31.74
N HIS A 108 -6.71 -14.62 -33.07
CA HIS A 108 -6.25 -15.77 -33.83
C HIS A 108 -4.75 -15.59 -34.10
N ILE A 109 -3.92 -16.48 -33.54
CA ILE A 109 -2.48 -16.52 -33.81
C ILE A 109 -2.21 -17.85 -34.53
N GLY A 110 -2.20 -17.82 -35.86
CA GLY A 110 -2.11 -19.02 -36.69
C GLY A 110 -3.38 -19.87 -36.59
N GLU A 111 -3.24 -21.18 -36.41
CA GLU A 111 -4.37 -22.12 -36.24
C GLU A 111 -4.96 -22.11 -34.82
N ASN A 112 -4.27 -21.50 -33.86
CA ASN A 112 -4.71 -21.43 -32.47
C ASN A 112 -5.46 -20.13 -32.20
N SER A 113 -6.67 -20.25 -31.68
CA SER A 113 -7.46 -19.12 -31.18
C SER A 113 -7.27 -18.99 -29.68
N THR A 114 -6.72 -17.86 -29.25
CA THR A 114 -6.57 -17.54 -27.83
C THR A 114 -7.46 -16.34 -27.50
N THR A 115 -8.37 -16.55 -26.56
CA THR A 115 -9.18 -15.46 -26.03
C THR A 115 -8.32 -14.62 -25.10
N LEU A 116 -7.98 -13.41 -25.54
CA LEU A 116 -7.25 -12.48 -24.67
C LEU A 116 -8.27 -11.76 -23.79
N PRO A 117 -8.11 -11.79 -22.45
CA PRO A 117 -8.97 -11.02 -21.56
C PRO A 117 -8.55 -9.55 -21.61
N ALA A 118 -8.71 -8.90 -22.76
CA ALA A 118 -8.35 -7.50 -22.99
C ALA A 118 -9.00 -6.57 -21.95
N GLY A 119 -10.22 -6.92 -21.51
CA GLY A 119 -10.92 -6.25 -20.43
C GLY A 119 -10.19 -6.27 -19.08
N ALA A 120 -9.43 -7.32 -18.77
CA ALA A 120 -8.64 -7.40 -17.52
C ALA A 120 -7.39 -6.48 -17.54
N LEU A 121 -6.91 -6.10 -18.73
CA LEU A 121 -5.77 -5.21 -18.87
C LEU A 121 -6.12 -3.77 -18.51
N ILE A 122 -7.38 -3.35 -18.66
CA ILE A 122 -7.83 -1.98 -18.37
C ILE A 122 -7.63 -1.61 -16.89
N PRO A 123 -8.15 -2.37 -15.90
CA PRO A 123 -7.93 -2.05 -14.49
C PRO A 123 -6.46 -2.18 -14.07
N ILE A 124 -5.69 -3.09 -14.69
CA ILE A 124 -4.25 -3.23 -14.46
C ILE A 124 -3.52 -1.96 -14.93
N ALA A 125 -3.73 -1.55 -16.19
CA ALA A 125 -3.14 -0.36 -16.77
C ALA A 125 -3.52 0.90 -15.98
N TYR A 126 -4.79 1.02 -15.57
CA TYR A 126 -5.26 2.11 -14.73
C TYR A 126 -4.49 2.18 -13.40
N SER A 127 -4.29 1.04 -12.72
CA SER A 127 -3.57 1.00 -11.43
C SER A 127 -2.12 1.48 -11.54
N GLY A 128 -1.43 1.10 -12.62
CA GLY A 128 -0.09 1.59 -12.94
C GLY A 128 -0.08 3.09 -13.23
N PHE A 129 -1.04 3.55 -14.04
CA PHE A 129 -1.14 4.95 -14.44
C PHE A 129 -1.44 5.89 -13.26
N ILE A 130 -2.39 5.54 -12.37
CA ILE A 130 -2.67 6.36 -11.18
C ILE A 130 -1.54 6.34 -10.16
N GLY A 131 -0.77 5.25 -10.11
CA GLY A 131 0.44 5.17 -9.30
C GLY A 131 1.50 6.16 -9.79
N MET A 132 1.54 6.46 -11.10
CA MET A 132 2.43 7.46 -11.68
C MET A 132 1.89 8.89 -11.53
N LEU A 133 0.56 9.08 -11.61
CA LEU A 133 -0.10 10.37 -11.38
C LEU A 133 -0.38 10.68 -9.91
N SER A 134 0.17 9.90 -8.99
CA SER A 134 0.06 10.18 -7.57
C SER A 134 0.75 11.51 -7.25
N PRO A 135 0.20 12.30 -6.31
CA PRO A 135 0.74 13.62 -6.01
C PRO A 135 2.19 13.52 -5.52
N SER A 136 3.05 14.39 -6.06
CA SER A 136 4.47 14.41 -5.70
C SER A 136 4.71 14.98 -4.31
N ALA A 137 5.88 14.71 -3.73
CA ALA A 137 6.35 15.31 -2.47
C ALA A 137 6.09 16.82 -2.36
N ALA A 138 6.35 17.59 -3.43
CA ALA A 138 6.15 19.04 -3.46
C ALA A 138 4.68 19.47 -3.36
N GLN A 139 3.75 18.67 -3.89
CA GLN A 139 2.32 18.92 -3.77
C GLN A 139 1.81 18.54 -2.38
N LEU A 140 2.33 17.45 -1.82
CA LEU A 140 2.00 16.97 -0.47
C LEU A 140 2.54 17.89 0.62
N GLN A 141 3.68 18.54 0.40
CA GLN A 141 4.24 19.54 1.32
C GLN A 141 3.25 20.68 1.59
N LYS A 142 2.42 21.06 0.62
CA LYS A 142 1.42 22.12 0.79
C LYS A 142 0.23 21.70 1.64
N GLN A 143 0.04 20.40 1.86
CA GLN A 143 -1.07 19.84 2.64
C GLN A 143 -0.67 19.51 4.07
N ILE A 144 0.63 19.57 4.38
CA ILE A 144 1.15 19.34 5.73
C ILE A 144 1.51 20.69 6.35
N ASP A 145 1.17 20.85 7.62
CA ASP A 145 1.51 22.04 8.41
C ASP A 145 2.89 21.86 9.07
N GLN A 146 3.90 21.59 8.23
CA GLN A 146 5.27 21.38 8.69
C GLN A 146 6.24 22.21 7.83
N PRO A 147 6.91 23.23 8.39
CA PRO A 147 7.92 23.99 7.68
C PRO A 147 9.21 23.17 7.54
N GLY A 148 9.74 23.08 6.31
CA GLY A 148 11.02 22.43 6.01
C GLY A 148 11.10 20.92 6.39
N PRO A 149 10.16 20.07 5.96
CA PRO A 149 10.24 18.64 6.18
C PRO A 149 11.50 18.07 5.51
N SER A 150 12.11 17.06 6.12
CA SER A 150 13.28 16.40 5.53
C SER A 150 12.90 15.66 4.25
N GLU A 151 13.88 15.46 3.37
CA GLU A 151 13.70 14.72 2.12
C GLU A 151 13.16 13.29 2.36
N PHE A 152 13.71 12.58 3.36
CA PHE A 152 13.26 11.24 3.72
C PHE A 152 11.84 11.21 4.27
N TYR A 153 11.42 12.25 5.01
CA TYR A 153 10.03 12.37 5.44
C TYR A 153 9.10 12.52 4.24
N LEU A 154 9.44 13.42 3.31
CA LEU A 154 8.65 13.64 2.09
C LEU A 154 8.58 12.39 1.22
N MET A 155 9.69 11.65 1.09
CA MET A 155 9.74 10.38 0.38
C MET A 155 8.79 9.34 1.00
N GLY A 156 8.78 9.23 2.33
CA GLY A 156 7.86 8.34 3.05
C GLY A 156 6.40 8.77 2.91
N LEU A 157 6.14 10.08 2.92
CA LEU A 157 4.82 10.65 2.74
C LEU A 157 4.27 10.34 1.34
N GLU A 158 5.07 10.59 0.30
CA GLU A 158 4.74 10.31 -1.09
C GLU A 158 4.45 8.83 -1.33
N GLU A 159 5.34 7.94 -0.87
CA GLU A 159 5.18 6.50 -1.01
C GLU A 159 3.91 5.99 -0.29
N GLY A 160 3.61 6.56 0.88
CA GLY A 160 2.39 6.23 1.64
C GLY A 160 1.11 6.68 0.93
N VAL A 161 1.11 7.88 0.36
CA VAL A 161 -0.02 8.42 -0.42
C VAL A 161 -0.22 7.65 -1.70
N ARG A 162 0.85 7.37 -2.45
CA ARG A 162 0.84 6.56 -3.68
C ARG A 162 0.21 5.19 -3.44
N LYS A 163 0.63 4.48 -2.37
CA LYS A 163 0.01 3.21 -1.96
C LYS A 163 -1.48 3.33 -1.68
N LYS A 164 -1.92 4.43 -1.08
CA LYS A 164 -3.33 4.66 -0.76
C LYS A 164 -4.15 5.01 -2.02
N VAL A 165 -3.60 5.80 -2.95
CA VAL A 165 -4.19 6.07 -4.28
C VAL A 165 -4.39 4.77 -5.04
N VAL A 166 -3.33 3.97 -5.18
CA VAL A 166 -3.38 2.68 -5.90
C VAL A 166 -4.40 1.75 -5.26
N ARG A 167 -4.40 1.64 -3.92
CA ARG A 167 -5.38 0.81 -3.20
C ARG A 167 -6.82 1.25 -3.42
N GLN A 168 -7.10 2.56 -3.40
CA GLN A 168 -8.43 3.09 -3.70
C GLN A 168 -8.86 2.81 -5.14
N GLY A 169 -7.94 2.96 -6.10
CA GLY A 169 -8.19 2.60 -7.50
C GLY A 169 -8.50 1.11 -7.68
N ILE A 170 -7.75 0.23 -7.01
CA ILE A 170 -8.01 -1.22 -7.04
C ILE A 170 -9.37 -1.56 -6.42
N LEU A 171 -9.71 -0.96 -5.27
CA LEU A 171 -11.02 -1.15 -4.64
C LEU A 171 -12.15 -0.67 -5.56
N GLY A 172 -11.98 0.50 -6.17
CA GLY A 172 -12.88 1.02 -7.20
C GLY A 172 -13.07 0.02 -8.34
N ALA A 173 -11.97 -0.45 -8.92
CA ALA A 173 -11.98 -1.40 -10.02
C ALA A 173 -12.67 -2.71 -9.68
N GLY A 174 -12.44 -3.26 -8.48
CA GLY A 174 -13.15 -4.43 -7.99
C GLY A 174 -14.68 -4.23 -7.97
N MET A 175 -15.14 -3.10 -7.44
CA MET A 175 -16.58 -2.77 -7.44
C MET A 175 -17.13 -2.60 -8.86
N GLY A 176 -16.37 -1.95 -9.76
CA GLY A 176 -16.73 -1.77 -11.16
C GLY A 176 -16.87 -3.09 -11.91
N ILE A 177 -15.93 -4.02 -11.70
CA ILE A 177 -15.96 -5.35 -12.32
C ILE A 177 -17.21 -6.12 -11.88
N VAL A 178 -17.48 -6.18 -10.57
CA VAL A 178 -18.67 -6.86 -10.03
C VAL A 178 -19.96 -6.26 -10.62
N THR A 179 -20.02 -4.93 -10.72
CA THR A 179 -21.18 -4.24 -11.30
C THR A 179 -21.32 -4.54 -12.79
N GLY A 180 -20.23 -4.56 -13.55
CA GLY A 180 -20.24 -4.90 -14.97
C GLY A 180 -20.73 -6.32 -15.23
N PHE A 181 -20.26 -7.30 -14.44
CA PHE A 181 -20.77 -8.67 -14.53
C PHE A 181 -22.27 -8.76 -14.18
N ALA A 182 -22.74 -8.02 -13.17
CA ALA A 182 -24.16 -7.98 -12.84
C ALA A 182 -25.00 -7.40 -13.99
N ILE A 183 -24.52 -6.35 -14.66
CA ILE A 183 -25.19 -5.79 -15.84
C ILE A 183 -25.26 -6.81 -16.98
N LEU A 184 -24.15 -7.48 -17.29
CA LEU A 184 -24.12 -8.53 -18.32
C LEU A 184 -25.04 -9.70 -17.98
N PHE A 185 -25.12 -10.09 -16.70
CA PHE A 185 -25.99 -11.17 -16.25
C PHE A 185 -27.47 -10.81 -16.32
N LEU A 186 -27.83 -9.54 -16.10
CA LEU A 186 -29.22 -9.05 -16.24
C LEU A 186 -29.62 -8.78 -17.69
N ALA A 187 -28.65 -8.56 -18.58
CA ALA A 187 -28.87 -8.30 -20.00
C ALA A 187 -29.02 -9.58 -20.84
N ASN A 188 -28.59 -10.74 -20.31
CA ASN A 188 -28.80 -12.07 -20.87
C ASN A 188 -30.06 -12.72 -20.28
#